data_AF-A0A927ZSA6-F1
#
_entry.id   AF-A0A927ZSA6-F1
#
_cell.length_a   1.000
_cell.length_b   1.000
_cell.length_c   1.000
_cell.angle_alpha   90.00
_cell.angle_beta   90.00
_cell.angle_gamma   90.00
#
_symmetry.space_group_name_H-M   'P 1'
#
loop_
_entity.id
_entity.type
_entity.pdbx_description
1 polymer ?
#
loop_
_entity_poly.entity_id
_entity_poly.type
_entity_poly.pdbx_seq_one_letter_code
_entity_poly.pdbx_strand_id
1 'polypeptide(L)'
;MYRLETLNNSNLNFINEFDITNEYKEELIEICTNKNIFKKLLLGKNIKYIKSQQKYIGFLWYSKLQYQVYKIHCIKFIPEYSTFEYYKEVFKFFNSCNSIIISENNNLNTTLLIELGFSVERAIIEMERDINSYEEQNNDENISFATFKEGKDEKHRCLIQNKVFDSANRQSINKEDIIYEKYQNYYIPEGCIFIKHKGLM
;
A
#
# COMPACT_ATOMS: atom_id res chain seq x y z
N MET A 1 22.81 8.71 20.80
CA MET A 1 23.23 8.26 19.44
C MET A 1 22.37 7.06 19.08
N TYR A 2 21.61 7.17 17.98
CA TYR A 2 20.78 6.07 17.49
C TYR A 2 21.54 5.30 16.41
N ARG A 3 21.17 4.03 16.21
CA ARG A 3 21.72 3.19 15.14
C ARG A 3 20.59 2.44 14.47
N LEU A 4 20.65 2.37 13.14
CA LEU A 4 19.82 1.46 12.35
C LEU A 4 20.56 0.12 12.22
N GLU A 5 19.98 -0.94 12.76
CA GLU A 5 20.51 -2.30 12.67
C GLU A 5 19.64 -3.12 11.73
N THR A 6 20.24 -3.78 10.74
CA THR A 6 19.49 -4.66 9.82
C THR A 6 18.93 -5.85 10.57
N LEU A 7 17.72 -6.27 10.18
CA LEU A 7 17.13 -7.54 10.60
C LEU A 7 18.10 -8.71 10.34
N ASN A 8 18.21 -9.60 11.31
CA ASN A 8 18.95 -10.85 11.25
C ASN A 8 18.29 -11.89 12.18
N ASN A 9 18.81 -13.12 12.22
CA ASN A 9 18.22 -14.18 13.02
C ASN A 9 18.24 -13.90 14.55
N SER A 10 19.21 -13.11 15.03
CA SER A 10 19.33 -12.78 16.47
C SER A 10 18.36 -11.70 16.95
N ASN A 11 17.84 -10.86 16.05
CA ASN A 11 16.93 -9.78 16.40
C ASN A 11 15.52 -9.93 15.78
N LEU A 12 15.21 -11.09 15.21
CA LEU A 12 13.90 -11.34 14.59
C LEU A 12 12.74 -11.20 15.59
N ASN A 13 12.91 -11.71 16.81
CA ASN A 13 11.82 -11.79 17.78
C ASN A 13 11.30 -10.42 18.24
N PHE A 14 12.10 -9.36 18.10
CA PHE A 14 11.72 -8.00 18.49
C PHE A 14 10.54 -7.44 17.69
N ILE A 15 10.23 -8.00 16.53
CA ILE A 15 9.06 -7.60 15.75
C ILE A 15 7.74 -7.75 16.53
N ASN A 16 7.70 -8.68 17.48
CA ASN A 16 6.53 -8.93 18.32
C ASN A 16 6.33 -7.87 19.41
N GLU A 17 7.32 -7.00 19.66
CA GLU A 17 7.21 -5.90 20.63
C GLU A 17 6.49 -4.68 20.06
N PHE A 18 6.22 -4.67 18.75
CA PHE A 18 5.59 -3.54 18.07
C PHE A 18 4.15 -3.86 17.68
N ASP A 19 3.28 -2.87 17.83
CA ASP A 19 1.89 -2.94 17.40
C ASP A 19 1.79 -2.79 15.87
N ILE A 20 1.86 -3.94 15.20
CA ILE A 20 1.77 -4.10 13.75
C ILE A 20 0.50 -4.89 13.47
N THR A 21 -0.34 -4.37 12.58
CA THR A 21 -1.52 -5.08 12.07
C THR A 21 -1.17 -6.48 11.56
N ASN A 22 -2.06 -7.46 11.75
CA ASN A 22 -1.81 -8.86 11.41
C ASN A 22 -1.33 -9.08 9.97
N GLU A 23 -1.92 -8.39 8.97
CA GLU A 23 -1.53 -8.49 7.56
C GLU A 23 -0.03 -8.20 7.34
N TYR A 24 0.46 -7.06 7.83
CA TYR A 24 1.87 -6.68 7.72
C TYR A 24 2.77 -7.58 8.56
N LYS A 25 2.27 -8.11 9.69
CA LYS A 25 3.01 -9.06 10.53
C LYS A 25 3.22 -10.38 9.80
N GLU A 26 2.21 -10.88 9.08
CA GLU A 26 2.31 -12.10 8.27
C GLU A 26 3.33 -11.93 7.14
N GLU A 27 3.28 -10.82 6.40
CA GLU A 27 4.25 -10.54 5.32
C GLU A 27 5.68 -10.43 5.87
N LEU A 28 5.85 -9.73 7.00
CA LEU A 28 7.14 -9.64 7.68
C LEU A 28 7.63 -11.02 8.14
N ILE A 29 6.77 -11.86 8.73
CA ILE A 29 7.12 -13.23 9.12
C ILE A 29 7.51 -14.05 7.89
N GLU A 30 6.82 -13.93 6.76
CA GLU A 30 7.15 -14.62 5.52
C GLU A 30 8.54 -14.22 5.01
N ILE A 31 8.86 -12.91 5.02
CA ILE A 31 10.19 -12.40 4.67
C ILE A 31 11.26 -13.02 5.57
N CYS A 32 10.99 -13.07 6.88
CA CYS A 32 11.94 -13.52 7.88
C CYS A 32 12.15 -15.04 7.91
N THR A 33 11.10 -15.80 7.60
CA THR A 33 11.09 -17.27 7.62
C THR A 33 11.28 -17.87 6.23
N ASN A 34 11.49 -17.03 5.21
CA ASN A 34 11.64 -17.49 3.84
C ASN A 34 12.75 -18.54 3.70
N LYS A 35 12.40 -19.71 3.15
CA LYS A 35 13.34 -20.82 2.92
C LYS A 35 14.46 -20.45 1.94
N ASN A 36 14.22 -19.49 1.04
CA ASN A 36 15.24 -19.01 0.12
C ASN A 36 16.10 -17.94 0.81
N ILE A 37 17.33 -18.31 1.15
CA ILE A 37 18.31 -17.45 1.83
C ILE A 37 18.61 -16.17 1.04
N PHE A 38 18.67 -16.22 -0.29
CA PHE A 38 18.89 -15.03 -1.12
C PHE A 38 17.70 -14.08 -1.06
N LYS A 39 16.47 -14.59 -1.17
CA LYS A 39 15.24 -13.79 -1.05
C LYS A 39 15.15 -13.17 0.36
N LYS A 40 15.45 -13.97 1.39
CA LYS A 40 15.51 -13.52 2.78
C LYS A 40 16.54 -12.40 3.00
N LEU A 41 17.75 -12.53 2.47
CA LEU A 41 18.79 -11.49 2.58
C LEU A 41 18.40 -10.23 1.80
N LEU A 42 17.86 -10.40 0.59
CA LEU A 42 17.48 -9.29 -0.28
C LEU A 42 16.33 -8.47 0.29
N LEU A 43 15.31 -9.11 0.87
CA LEU A 43 14.16 -8.46 1.50
C LEU A 43 14.46 -8.03 2.94
N GLY A 44 15.24 -8.81 3.69
CA GLY A 44 15.62 -8.49 5.06
C GLY A 44 16.49 -7.23 5.18
N LYS A 45 17.27 -6.90 4.14
CA LYS A 45 18.10 -5.67 4.13
C LYS A 45 17.28 -4.38 4.28
N ASN A 46 16.01 -4.44 3.89
CA ASN A 46 15.03 -3.37 3.87
C ASN A 46 14.29 -3.19 5.21
N ILE A 47 14.58 -4.06 6.19
CA ILE A 47 14.03 -4.00 7.54
C ILE A 47 15.15 -3.58 8.49
N LYS A 48 14.92 -2.48 9.22
CA LYS A 48 15.86 -1.88 10.17
C LYS A 48 15.21 -1.78 11.54
N TYR A 49 15.91 -2.21 12.58
CA TYR A 49 15.58 -1.85 13.94
C TYR A 49 16.26 -0.54 14.32
N ILE A 50 15.53 0.30 15.04
CA ILE A 50 16.00 1.58 15.56
C ILE A 50 16.47 1.33 16.99
N LYS A 51 17.75 1.53 17.25
CA LYS A 51 18.38 1.23 18.53
C LYS A 51 18.91 2.50 19.20
N SER A 52 18.58 2.70 20.46
CA SER A 52 19.11 3.77 21.31
C SER A 52 19.59 3.18 22.62
N GLN A 53 20.79 3.55 23.07
CA GLN A 53 21.37 3.09 24.35
C GLN A 53 21.28 1.55 24.55
N GLN A 54 21.57 0.78 23.49
CA GLN A 54 21.48 -0.69 23.43
C GLN A 54 20.07 -1.30 23.40
N LYS A 55 19.01 -0.51 23.61
CA LYS A 55 17.61 -0.95 23.51
C LYS A 55 17.07 -0.75 22.09
N TYR A 56 16.32 -1.73 21.58
CA TYR A 56 15.50 -1.52 20.38
C TYR A 56 14.26 -0.73 20.77
N ILE A 57 14.07 0.42 20.13
CA ILE A 57 13.03 1.40 20.45
C ILE A 57 12.04 1.60 19.31
N GLY A 58 12.30 0.97 18.16
CA GLY A 58 11.46 1.08 16.98
C GLY A 58 11.93 0.15 15.86
N PHE A 59 11.16 0.12 14.79
CA PHE A 59 11.54 -0.52 13.55
C PHE A 59 11.07 0.30 12.35
N LEU A 60 11.76 0.11 11.22
CA LEU A 60 11.49 0.71 9.93
C LEU A 60 11.59 -0.36 8.86
N TRP A 61 10.51 -0.55 8.11
CA TRP A 61 10.45 -1.38 6.93
C TRP A 61 10.13 -0.54 5.71
N TYR A 62 11.02 -0.55 4.72
CA TYR A 62 10.92 0.29 3.54
C TYR A 62 11.38 -0.43 2.28
N SER A 63 10.94 0.02 1.10
CA SER A 63 11.52 -0.37 -0.18
C SER A 63 12.14 0.85 -0.85
N LYS A 64 13.33 0.67 -1.44
CA LYS A 64 13.89 1.65 -2.37
C LYS A 64 13.36 1.34 -3.78
N LEU A 65 12.66 2.28 -4.37
CA LEU A 65 12.15 2.23 -5.75
C LEU A 65 13.14 2.93 -6.69
N GLN A 66 12.76 3.10 -7.96
CA GLN A 66 13.57 3.84 -8.93
C GLN A 66 13.64 5.35 -8.60
N TYR A 67 14.63 6.05 -9.16
CA TYR A 67 14.76 7.51 -9.06
C TYR A 67 14.72 8.07 -7.63
N GLN A 68 15.39 7.40 -6.68
CA GLN A 68 15.47 7.84 -5.28
C GLN A 68 14.10 7.99 -4.60
N VAL A 69 13.09 7.28 -5.08
CA VAL A 69 11.78 7.18 -4.42
C VAL A 69 11.85 6.04 -3.40
N TYR A 70 11.31 6.29 -2.20
CA TYR A 70 11.23 5.29 -1.14
C TYR A 70 9.76 5.02 -0.81
N LYS A 71 9.42 3.76 -0.53
CA LYS A 71 8.14 3.39 0.06
C LYS A 71 8.38 2.96 1.50
N ILE A 72 7.81 3.64 2.48
CA ILE A 72 7.77 3.20 3.87
C ILE A 72 6.52 2.33 4.03
N HIS A 73 6.74 1.03 4.18
CA HIS A 73 5.65 0.08 4.44
C HIS A 73 5.19 0.19 5.88
N CYS A 74 6.14 0.29 6.82
CA CYS A 74 5.83 0.48 8.23
C CYS A 74 7.00 1.13 8.98
N ILE A 75 6.71 2.07 9.87
CA ILE A 75 7.60 2.63 10.89
C ILE A 75 6.82 2.69 12.20
N LYS A 76 7.38 2.09 13.25
CA LYS A 76 6.81 2.15 14.59
C LYS A 76 7.91 2.41 15.60
N PHE A 77 7.56 3.17 16.62
CA PHE A 77 8.33 3.32 17.85
C PHE A 77 7.54 2.74 19.00
N ILE A 78 8.24 2.27 20.02
CA ILE A 78 7.62 2.06 21.34
C ILE A 78 7.07 3.42 21.80
N PRO A 79 5.86 3.51 22.40
CA PRO A 79 5.17 4.77 22.66
C PRO A 79 6.03 5.88 23.30
N GLU A 80 6.87 5.55 24.29
CA GLU A 80 7.72 6.55 24.97
C GLU A 80 8.82 7.15 24.07
N TYR A 81 9.11 6.50 22.95
CA TYR A 81 10.13 6.90 21.97
C TYR A 81 9.51 7.47 20.69
N SER A 82 8.18 7.54 20.59
CA SER A 82 7.47 8.10 19.43
C SER A 82 7.43 9.63 19.47
N THR A 83 8.60 10.28 19.60
CA THR A 83 8.74 11.74 19.67
C THR A 83 9.27 12.35 18.36
N PHE A 84 9.06 13.65 18.18
CA PHE A 84 9.53 14.40 17.02
C PHE A 84 11.04 14.21 16.77
N GLU A 85 11.87 14.23 17.81
CA GLU A 85 13.31 14.09 17.71
C GLU A 85 13.72 12.72 17.16
N TYR A 86 13.07 11.65 17.62
CA TYR A 86 13.34 10.31 17.13
C TYR A 86 12.93 10.13 15.67
N TYR A 87 11.76 10.66 15.28
CA TYR A 87 11.38 10.68 13.87
C TYR A 87 12.35 11.51 13.04
N LYS A 88 12.72 12.71 13.48
CA LYS A 88 13.70 13.57 12.79
C LYS A 88 15.00 12.85 12.51
N GLU A 89 15.52 12.13 13.49
CA GLU A 89 16.73 11.33 13.33
C GLU A 89 16.53 10.16 12.36
N VAL A 90 15.43 9.42 12.43
CA VAL A 90 15.16 8.33 11.48
C VAL A 90 14.98 8.85 10.06
N PHE A 91 14.27 9.96 9.87
CA PHE A 91 14.03 10.54 8.57
C PHE A 91 15.29 11.11 7.90
N LYS A 92 16.38 11.37 8.65
CA LYS A 92 17.70 11.65 8.04
C LYS A 92 18.19 10.54 7.11
N PHE A 93 17.75 9.30 7.34
CA PHE A 93 18.02 8.18 6.44
C PHE A 93 17.53 8.42 5.01
N PHE A 94 16.52 9.29 4.85
CA PHE A 94 15.90 9.64 3.57
C PHE A 94 16.29 11.03 3.05
N ASN A 95 17.27 11.73 3.64
CA ASN A 95 17.62 13.11 3.26
C ASN A 95 18.01 13.34 1.78
N SER A 96 18.27 12.28 1.02
CA SER A 96 18.61 12.35 -0.41
C SER A 96 17.52 11.74 -1.31
N CYS A 97 16.30 11.57 -0.79
CA CYS A 97 15.16 11.07 -1.56
C CYS A 97 14.51 12.17 -2.38
N ASN A 98 13.92 11.79 -3.52
CA ASN A 98 13.05 12.68 -4.28
C ASN A 98 11.63 12.69 -3.71
N SER A 99 11.15 11.53 -3.25
CA SER A 99 9.81 11.39 -2.68
C SER A 99 9.73 10.17 -1.76
N ILE A 100 8.81 10.21 -0.80
CA ILE A 100 8.49 9.10 0.09
C ILE A 100 7.00 8.79 -0.04
N ILE A 101 6.69 7.53 -0.32
CA ILE A 101 5.33 6.97 -0.26
C ILE A 101 5.17 6.32 1.12
N ILE A 102 4.13 6.70 1.86
CA ILE A 102 3.87 6.18 3.21
C ILE A 102 2.57 5.39 3.17
N SER A 103 2.63 4.11 3.55
CA SER A 103 1.43 3.26 3.67
C SER A 103 0.57 3.63 4.88
N GLU A 104 -0.66 3.14 4.97
CA GLU A 104 -1.60 3.45 6.06
C GLU A 104 -1.20 2.88 7.43
N ASN A 105 -0.40 1.82 7.47
CA ASN A 105 0.02 1.16 8.72
C ASN A 105 1.15 1.89 9.45
N ASN A 106 1.02 3.20 9.60
CA ASN A 106 1.97 4.05 10.26
C ASN A 106 1.23 4.97 11.24
N ASN A 107 1.74 5.13 12.45
CA ASN A 107 1.20 6.12 13.39
C ASN A 107 1.74 7.54 13.07
N LEU A 108 2.09 7.77 11.80
CA LEU A 108 2.61 9.02 11.30
C LEU A 108 1.44 9.94 10.95
N ASN A 109 1.33 11.04 11.69
CA ASN A 109 0.41 12.11 11.32
C ASN A 109 1.06 13.03 10.27
N THR A 110 0.29 13.48 9.30
CA THR A 110 0.65 14.51 8.32
C THR A 110 1.28 15.75 8.97
N THR A 111 0.79 16.20 10.14
CA THR A 111 1.38 17.35 10.85
C THR A 111 2.84 17.13 11.21
N LEU A 112 3.18 15.95 11.75
CA LEU A 112 4.56 15.58 12.09
C LEU A 112 5.45 15.59 10.84
N LEU A 113 4.97 15.06 9.72
CA LEU A 113 5.73 15.02 8.47
C LEU A 113 6.00 16.43 7.92
N ILE A 114 5.03 17.34 8.02
CA ILE A 114 5.19 18.74 7.63
C ILE A 114 6.24 19.43 8.52
N GLU A 115 6.20 19.21 9.84
CA GLU A 115 7.20 19.75 10.78
C GLU A 115 8.61 19.21 10.52
N LEU A 116 8.72 18.00 9.96
CA LEU A 116 9.97 17.40 9.51
C LEU A 116 10.46 17.93 8.15
N GLY A 117 9.68 18.79 7.49
CA GLY A 117 10.04 19.46 6.24
C GLY A 117 9.50 18.80 4.97
N PHE A 118 8.57 17.85 5.08
CA PHE A 118 7.93 17.23 3.91
C PHE A 118 6.72 18.04 3.41
N SER A 119 6.50 18.06 2.10
CA SER A 119 5.23 18.46 1.47
C SER A 119 4.40 17.25 1.08
N VAL A 120 3.08 17.37 1.16
CA VAL A 120 2.15 16.33 0.66
C VAL A 120 1.88 16.58 -0.81
N GLU A 121 2.44 15.73 -1.68
CA GLU A 121 2.22 15.80 -3.13
C GLU A 121 0.94 15.08 -3.57
N ARG A 122 0.60 13.98 -2.89
CA ARG A 122 -0.57 13.14 -3.19
C ARG A 122 -1.03 12.42 -1.94
N ALA A 123 -2.34 12.34 -1.76
CA ALA A 123 -2.98 11.49 -0.77
C ALA A 123 -3.85 10.44 -1.47
N ILE A 124 -3.91 9.25 -0.90
CA ILE A 124 -4.91 8.24 -1.20
C ILE A 124 -5.86 8.23 -0.01
N ILE A 125 -7.17 8.28 -0.27
CA ILE A 125 -8.19 8.36 0.76
C ILE A 125 -9.05 7.12 0.63
N GLU A 126 -9.06 6.29 1.67
CA GLU A 126 -10.04 5.22 1.81
C GLU A 126 -11.41 5.84 2.16
N MET A 127 -12.44 5.47 1.41
CA MET A 127 -13.80 5.97 1.59
C MET A 127 -14.73 4.83 2.00
N GLU A 128 -15.61 5.10 2.96
CA GLU A 128 -16.63 4.16 3.43
C GLU A 128 -18.03 4.74 3.23
N ARG A 129 -19.01 3.86 2.96
CA ARG A 129 -20.43 4.21 2.94
C ARG A 129 -21.26 3.06 3.50
N ASP A 130 -22.24 3.39 4.34
CA ASP A 130 -23.27 2.43 4.77
C ASP A 130 -24.21 2.11 3.60
N ILE A 131 -24.22 0.83 3.20
CA ILE A 131 -25.04 0.31 2.11
C ILE A 131 -26.55 0.34 2.39
N ASN A 132 -26.95 0.52 3.66
CA ASN A 132 -28.37 0.66 4.03
C ASN A 132 -28.89 2.09 3.86
N SER A 133 -28.01 3.05 3.61
CA SER A 133 -28.34 4.45 3.38
C SER A 133 -28.32 4.78 1.88
N TYR A 134 -29.41 4.46 1.18
CA TYR A 134 -29.59 4.87 -0.21
C TYR A 134 -30.58 6.02 -0.32
N GLU A 135 -30.23 7.00 -1.15
CA GLU A 135 -31.16 8.01 -1.63
C GLU A 135 -31.61 7.56 -3.01
N GLU A 136 -32.93 7.57 -3.27
CA GLU A 136 -33.44 7.37 -4.61
C GLU A 136 -32.94 8.51 -5.50
N GLN A 137 -32.14 8.17 -6.52
CA GLN A 137 -31.75 9.12 -7.57
C GLN A 137 -32.73 9.01 -8.73
N ASN A 138 -33.10 10.16 -9.30
CA ASN A 138 -33.82 10.20 -10.57
C ASN A 138 -32.95 9.57 -11.66
N ASN A 139 -33.35 8.40 -12.15
CA ASN A 139 -32.67 7.73 -13.24
C ASN A 139 -32.93 8.50 -14.54
N ASP A 140 -31.87 8.90 -15.24
CA ASP A 140 -31.97 9.35 -16.62
C ASP A 140 -32.48 8.18 -17.48
N GLU A 141 -33.61 8.36 -18.16
CA GLU A 141 -34.24 7.33 -19.01
C GLU A 141 -33.34 6.85 -20.15
N ASN A 142 -32.28 7.61 -20.48
CA ASN A 142 -31.27 7.24 -21.46
C ASN A 142 -30.16 6.36 -20.89
N ILE A 143 -30.09 6.18 -19.58
CA ILE A 143 -29.10 5.33 -18.92
C ILE A 143 -29.71 3.98 -18.58
N SER A 144 -28.96 2.92 -18.84
CA SER A 144 -29.30 1.56 -18.39
C SER A 144 -28.04 0.85 -17.89
N PHE A 145 -28.24 -0.17 -17.07
CA PHE A 145 -27.15 -0.93 -16.47
C PHE A 145 -27.19 -2.38 -16.97
N ALA A 146 -26.03 -3.00 -17.11
CA ALA A 146 -25.91 -4.42 -17.41
C ALA A 146 -24.79 -5.05 -16.60
N THR A 147 -25.06 -6.20 -16.00
CA THR A 147 -24.05 -7.00 -15.35
C THR A 147 -23.14 -7.68 -16.37
N PHE A 148 -21.89 -7.87 -15.98
CA PHE A 148 -20.88 -8.56 -16.78
C PHE A 148 -21.26 -10.02 -17.08
N LYS A 149 -21.10 -10.42 -18.34
CA LYS A 149 -21.30 -11.80 -18.80
C LYS A 149 -19.96 -12.43 -19.18
N GLU A 150 -19.59 -13.44 -18.40
CA GLU A 150 -18.41 -14.27 -18.66
C GLU A 150 -18.45 -14.92 -20.05
N GLY A 151 -17.30 -14.92 -20.71
CA GLY A 151 -17.09 -15.42 -22.07
C GLY A 151 -17.59 -14.46 -23.16
N LYS A 152 -18.21 -13.33 -22.80
CA LYS A 152 -18.77 -12.37 -23.75
C LYS A 152 -18.19 -10.97 -23.58
N ASP A 153 -18.06 -10.52 -22.34
CA ASP A 153 -17.83 -9.10 -22.04
C ASP A 153 -16.38 -8.76 -21.72
N GLU A 154 -15.45 -9.73 -21.65
CA GLU A 154 -14.04 -9.50 -21.31
C GLU A 154 -13.40 -8.45 -22.22
N LYS A 155 -13.64 -8.56 -23.54
CA LYS A 155 -13.08 -7.61 -24.52
C LYS A 155 -13.60 -6.19 -24.28
N HIS A 156 -14.89 -6.05 -23.99
CA HIS A 156 -15.51 -4.75 -23.71
C HIS A 156 -15.00 -4.15 -22.40
N ARG A 157 -14.88 -4.99 -21.36
CA ARG A 157 -14.27 -4.60 -20.08
C ARG A 157 -12.85 -4.09 -20.27
N CYS A 158 -11.99 -4.82 -20.97
CA CYS A 158 -10.62 -4.39 -21.25
C CYS A 158 -10.60 -3.04 -22.00
N LEU A 159 -11.44 -2.88 -23.02
CA LEU A 159 -11.49 -1.64 -23.81
C LEU A 159 -11.87 -0.44 -22.93
N ILE A 160 -12.94 -0.57 -22.13
CA ILE A 160 -13.41 0.52 -21.26
C ILE A 160 -12.36 0.83 -20.20
N GLN A 161 -11.85 -0.18 -19.48
CA GLN A 161 -10.88 0.04 -18.40
C GLN A 161 -9.56 0.63 -18.93
N ASN A 162 -9.08 0.17 -20.09
CA ASN A 162 -7.86 0.73 -20.68
C ASN A 162 -8.07 2.16 -21.17
N LYS A 163 -9.27 2.53 -21.63
CA LYS A 163 -9.57 3.90 -22.04
C LYS A 163 -9.76 4.84 -20.85
N VAL A 164 -10.45 4.40 -19.80
CA VAL A 164 -10.74 5.22 -18.60
C VAL A 164 -9.50 5.41 -17.74
N PHE A 165 -8.69 4.36 -17.59
CA PHE A 165 -7.48 4.38 -16.77
C PHE A 165 -6.20 4.53 -17.60
N ASP A 166 -6.31 5.09 -18.81
CA ASP A 166 -5.16 5.28 -19.69
C ASP A 166 -4.15 6.23 -19.04
N SER A 167 -2.93 5.74 -18.84
CA SER A 167 -1.84 6.55 -18.29
C SER A 167 -0.48 5.98 -18.70
N ALA A 168 0.51 6.86 -18.86
CA ALA A 168 1.83 6.49 -19.35
C ALA A 168 2.56 5.41 -18.53
N ASN A 169 2.18 5.24 -17.26
CA ASN A 169 2.82 4.31 -16.33
C ASN A 169 1.98 3.05 -16.02
N ARG A 170 0.87 2.84 -16.75
CA ARG A 170 -0.01 1.69 -16.53
C ARG A 170 0.06 0.74 -17.74
N GLN A 171 0.26 -0.54 -17.48
CA GLN A 171 0.10 -1.57 -18.50
C GLN A 171 -1.39 -1.78 -18.81
N SER A 172 -1.75 -1.77 -20.09
CA SER A 172 -3.09 -2.10 -20.53
C SER A 172 -3.45 -3.53 -20.13
N ILE A 173 -4.64 -3.72 -19.56
CA ILE A 173 -5.13 -5.04 -19.19
C ILE A 173 -5.63 -5.78 -20.43
N ASN A 174 -5.50 -7.11 -20.41
CA ASN A 174 -5.99 -8.03 -21.43
C ASN A 174 -7.05 -8.97 -20.84
N LYS A 175 -7.51 -9.95 -21.63
CA LYS A 175 -8.58 -10.87 -21.21
C LYS A 175 -8.08 -11.84 -20.15
N GLU A 176 -6.82 -12.24 -20.23
CA GLU A 176 -6.16 -13.15 -19.31
C GLU A 176 -6.11 -12.54 -17.91
N ASP A 177 -5.86 -11.24 -17.80
CA ASP A 177 -5.92 -10.49 -16.55
C ASP A 177 -7.33 -10.56 -15.91
N ILE A 178 -8.39 -10.40 -16.73
CA ILE A 178 -9.79 -10.50 -16.26
C ILE A 178 -10.12 -11.91 -15.78
N ILE A 179 -9.61 -12.94 -16.46
CA ILE A 179 -9.81 -14.33 -16.05
C ILE A 179 -9.06 -14.59 -14.75
N TYR A 180 -7.82 -14.08 -14.62
CA TYR A 180 -6.99 -14.27 -13.44
C TYR A 180 -7.57 -13.59 -12.18
N GLU A 181 -8.23 -12.43 -12.36
CA GLU A 181 -8.89 -11.69 -11.28
C GLU A 181 -9.93 -12.54 -10.53
N LYS A 182 -10.58 -13.50 -11.20
CA LYS A 182 -11.61 -14.37 -10.59
C LYS A 182 -11.08 -15.29 -9.51
N TYR A 183 -9.77 -15.54 -9.50
CA TYR A 183 -9.11 -16.39 -8.52
C TYR A 183 -8.60 -15.60 -7.30
N GLN A 184 -8.83 -14.29 -7.25
CA GLN A 184 -8.44 -13.45 -6.13
C GLN A 184 -9.47 -13.54 -5.01
N ASN A 185 -9.01 -13.57 -3.75
CA ASN A 185 -9.89 -13.70 -2.57
C ASN A 185 -10.85 -12.50 -2.40
N TYR A 186 -10.54 -11.37 -3.03
CA TYR A 186 -11.35 -10.14 -3.01
C TYR A 186 -12.27 -10.00 -4.25
N TYR A 187 -12.37 -11.02 -5.10
CA TYR A 187 -13.21 -10.97 -6.30
C TYR A 187 -14.71 -10.97 -5.95
N ILE A 188 -15.46 -10.04 -6.55
CA ILE A 188 -16.92 -9.96 -6.41
C ILE A 188 -17.54 -10.33 -7.77
N PRO A 189 -18.18 -11.51 -7.91
CA PRO A 189 -18.72 -11.98 -9.19
C PRO A 189 -19.68 -11.00 -9.88
N GLU A 190 -20.47 -10.27 -9.10
CA GLU A 190 -21.45 -9.29 -9.58
C GLU A 190 -20.93 -7.84 -9.54
N GLY A 191 -19.65 -7.65 -9.20
CA GLY A 191 -19.04 -6.32 -9.02
C GLY A 191 -18.76 -5.55 -10.31
N CYS A 192 -18.87 -6.20 -11.47
CA CYS A 192 -18.67 -5.55 -12.77
C CYS A 192 -20.02 -5.16 -13.39
N ILE A 193 -20.31 -3.87 -13.37
CA ILE A 193 -21.54 -3.27 -13.91
C ILE A 193 -21.16 -2.32 -15.06
N PHE A 194 -21.72 -2.56 -16.24
CA PHE A 194 -21.63 -1.65 -17.37
C PHE A 194 -22.73 -0.61 -17.31
N ILE A 195 -22.36 0.65 -17.51
CA ILE A 195 -23.29 1.76 -17.74
C ILE A 195 -23.45 1.93 -19.26
N LYS A 196 -24.69 1.94 -19.73
CA LYS A 196 -25.05 2.06 -21.15
C LYS A 196 -25.88 3.32 -21.35
N HIS A 197 -25.58 4.06 -22.39
CA HIS A 197 -26.34 5.23 -22.81
C HIS A 197 -27.08 4.91 -24.13
N LYS A 198 -28.39 5.16 -24.20
CA LYS A 198 -29.25 4.85 -25.36
C LYS A 198 -28.90 5.65 -26.63
N GLY A 199 -27.98 6.61 -26.56
CA GLY A 199 -27.68 7.58 -27.62
C GLY A 199 -26.55 7.26 -28.62
N LEU A 200 -26.02 6.03 -28.70
CA LEU A 200 -25.06 5.66 -29.75
C LEU A 200 -25.54 4.41 -30.50
N MET A 201 -26.22 4.65 -31.63
CA MET A 201 -26.28 3.71 -32.75
C MET A 201 -24.92 3.69 -33.47
#